data_AF-A0A554MNQ2-F1
#
_entry.id   AF-A0A554MNQ2-F1
#
_cell.length_a   1.000
_cell.length_b   1.000
_cell.length_c   1.000
_cell.angle_alpha   90.00
_cell.angle_beta   90.00
_cell.angle_gamma   90.00
#
_symmetry.space_group_name_H-M   'P 1'
#
loop_
_entity.id
_entity.type
_entity.pdbx_description
1 polymer ?
#
loop_
_entity_poly.entity_id
_entity_poly.type
_entity_poly.pdbx_seq_one_letter_code
_entity_poly.pdbx_strand_id
1 'polypeptide(L)'
;MITREQWHGIAFVILLLAGIIVIRFKLAANIEGPIDQIIAANEKNKNNALFGTQVETLLSESELRARDTDKDGLNDYEESYIYKTSIYLPDTDSDGAGDKEEVSAGQDPRCAKGEDCKLVNLEVLQQEKSLSIMDALSPEAQVAGVDLSSIPPEQFELILKGQASAEQIRGFLILNGLEESVVDSMDEEAVNLLYRSVLDKINKGK
;
A
#
# COMPACT_ATOMS: atom_id res chain seq x y z
N MET A 1 -40.06 -72.64 -3.79
CA MET A 1 -39.07 -73.32 -2.93
C MET A 1 -37.71 -73.19 -3.58
N ILE A 2 -36.79 -72.42 -2.97
CA ILE A 2 -35.40 -72.30 -3.45
C ILE A 2 -34.71 -73.64 -3.15
N THR A 3 -34.08 -74.25 -4.16
CA THR A 3 -33.38 -75.53 -3.99
C THR A 3 -32.06 -75.33 -3.24
N ARG A 4 -31.58 -76.35 -2.53
CA ARG A 4 -30.41 -76.29 -1.65
C ARG A 4 -29.13 -75.80 -2.38
N GLU A 5 -29.01 -76.10 -3.67
CA GLU A 5 -27.92 -75.64 -4.55
C GLU A 5 -27.99 -74.13 -4.87
N GLN A 6 -29.20 -73.59 -5.04
CA GLN A 6 -29.41 -72.16 -5.32
C GLN A 6 -29.12 -71.28 -4.10
N TRP A 7 -29.25 -71.85 -2.89
CA TRP A 7 -28.99 -71.16 -1.63
C TRP A 7 -27.50 -70.83 -1.45
N HIS A 8 -26.61 -71.71 -1.91
CA HIS A 8 -25.16 -71.47 -1.87
C HIS A 8 -24.74 -70.34 -2.82
N GLY A 9 -25.35 -70.26 -4.01
CA GLY A 9 -25.12 -69.17 -4.95
C GLY A 9 -25.58 -67.81 -4.40
N ILE A 10 -26.76 -67.75 -3.79
CA ILE A 10 -27.28 -66.52 -3.17
C ILE A 10 -26.43 -66.11 -1.97
N ALA A 11 -26.03 -67.05 -1.12
CA ALA A 11 -25.16 -66.78 0.03
C ALA A 11 -23.79 -66.23 -0.39
N PHE A 12 -23.23 -66.72 -1.50
CA PHE A 12 -21.96 -66.22 -2.05
C PHE A 12 -22.08 -64.77 -2.54
N VAL A 13 -23.17 -64.43 -3.24
CA VAL A 13 -23.40 -63.05 -3.71
C VAL A 13 -23.59 -62.08 -2.54
N ILE A 14 -24.31 -62.49 -1.49
CA ILE A 14 -24.48 -61.69 -0.28
C ILE A 14 -23.13 -61.47 0.43
N LEU A 15 -22.27 -62.49 0.49
CA LEU A 15 -20.92 -62.37 1.05
C LEU A 15 -20.05 -61.38 0.27
N LEU A 16 -20.11 -61.42 -1.07
CA LEU A 16 -19.38 -60.46 -1.91
C LEU A 16 -19.88 -59.02 -1.72
N LEU A 17 -21.19 -58.81 -1.67
CA LEU A 17 -21.77 -57.50 -1.43
C LEU A 17 -21.43 -56.97 -0.02
N ALA A 18 -21.51 -57.82 1.00
CA ALA A 18 -21.10 -57.48 2.36
C ALA A 18 -19.61 -57.10 2.43
N GLY A 19 -18.75 -57.83 1.71
CA GLY A 19 -17.33 -57.51 1.61
C GLY A 19 -17.06 -56.13 1.00
N ILE A 20 -17.75 -55.79 -0.09
CA ILE A 20 -17.62 -54.47 -0.74
C ILE A 20 -18.08 -53.35 0.21
N ILE A 21 -19.16 -53.56 0.96
CA ILE A 21 -19.67 -52.58 1.93
C ILE A 21 -18.66 -52.34 3.06
N VAL A 22 -18.08 -53.40 3.62
CA VAL A 22 -17.05 -53.28 4.66
C VAL A 22 -15.81 -52.56 4.15
N ILE A 23 -15.38 -52.84 2.92
CA ILE A 23 -14.24 -52.16 2.28
C ILE A 23 -14.53 -50.66 2.09
N ARG A 24 -15.72 -50.31 1.59
CA ARG A 24 -16.13 -48.90 1.43
C ARG A 24 -16.18 -48.16 2.75
N PHE A 25 -16.73 -48.79 3.79
CA PHE A 25 -16.81 -48.21 5.13
C PHE A 25 -15.42 -47.95 5.74
N LYS A 26 -14.49 -48.92 5.62
CA LYS A 26 -13.12 -48.76 6.11
C LYS A 26 -12.32 -47.71 5.33
N LEU A 27 -12.57 -47.56 4.03
CA LEU A 27 -11.89 -46.56 3.21
C LEU A 27 -12.37 -45.13 3.52
N ALA A 28 -13.68 -44.92 3.67
CA ALA A 28 -14.25 -43.62 4.00
C ALA A 28 -13.75 -43.11 5.36
N ALA A 29 -13.79 -43.96 6.39
CA ALA A 29 -13.34 -43.61 7.74
C ALA A 29 -11.85 -43.23 7.82
N ASN A 30 -11.02 -43.70 6.89
CA ASN A 30 -9.58 -43.45 6.88
C ASN A 30 -9.16 -42.26 6.01
N ILE A 31 -10.08 -41.69 5.22
CA ILE A 31 -9.83 -40.53 4.34
C ILE A 31 -10.41 -39.24 4.92
N GLU A 32 -11.55 -39.30 5.60
CA GLU A 32 -12.25 -38.11 6.12
C GLU A 32 -11.48 -37.42 7.27
N GLY A 33 -10.84 -38.19 8.15
CA GLY A 33 -10.11 -37.66 9.31
C GLY A 33 -9.05 -36.59 9.02
N PRO A 34 -8.06 -36.82 8.13
CA PRO A 34 -7.05 -35.81 7.82
C PRO A 34 -7.57 -34.64 6.99
N ILE A 35 -8.65 -34.80 6.22
CA ILE A 35 -9.21 -33.72 5.39
C ILE A 35 -9.98 -32.71 6.25
N ASP A 36 -10.74 -33.17 7.24
CA ASP A 36 -11.48 -32.28 8.16
C ASP A 36 -10.55 -31.37 8.95
N GLN A 37 -9.36 -31.86 9.32
CA GLN A 37 -8.34 -31.07 10.00
C GLN A 37 -7.78 -29.94 9.11
N ILE A 38 -7.60 -30.21 7.82
CA ILE A 38 -7.12 -29.22 6.84
C ILE A 38 -8.20 -28.16 6.59
N ILE A 39 -9.46 -28.55 6.48
CA ILE A 39 -10.58 -27.61 6.28
C ILE A 39 -10.77 -26.72 7.52
N ALA A 40 -10.74 -27.30 8.73
CA ALA A 40 -10.88 -26.56 9.99
C ALA A 40 -9.69 -25.60 10.27
N ALA A 41 -8.47 -25.95 9.83
CA ALA A 41 -7.31 -25.07 9.93
C ALA A 41 -7.41 -23.86 8.99
N ASN A 42 -7.98 -24.05 7.79
CA ASN A 42 -8.07 -23.00 6.78
C ASN A 42 -9.15 -21.95 7.13
N GLU A 43 -10.21 -22.36 7.82
CA GLU A 43 -11.27 -21.44 8.27
C GLU A 43 -10.79 -20.46 9.37
N LYS A 44 -9.88 -20.90 10.26
CA LYS A 44 -9.22 -20.02 11.24
C LYS A 44 -8.29 -18.99 10.58
N ASN A 45 -7.59 -19.38 9.52
CA ASN A 45 -6.70 -18.46 8.78
C ASN A 45 -7.47 -17.41 7.97
N LYS A 46 -8.71 -17.70 7.55
CA LYS A 46 -9.55 -16.75 6.80
C LYS A 46 -9.91 -15.52 7.63
N ASN A 47 -10.13 -15.70 8.94
CA ASN A 47 -10.40 -14.61 9.87
C ASN A 47 -9.12 -13.86 10.29
N ASN A 48 -7.96 -14.50 10.17
CA ASN A 48 -6.67 -13.90 10.52
C ASN A 48 -6.08 -13.06 9.36
N ALA A 49 -6.40 -13.37 8.10
CA ALA A 49 -5.92 -12.63 6.93
C ALA A 49 -6.61 -11.25 6.75
N LEU A 50 -7.88 -11.12 7.17
CA LEU A 50 -8.65 -9.87 7.04
C LEU A 50 -8.46 -8.91 8.23
N PHE A 51 -8.21 -9.46 9.43
CA PHE A 51 -7.91 -8.68 10.64
C PHE A 51 -6.42 -8.49 10.90
N GLY A 52 -5.53 -9.32 10.33
CA GLY A 52 -4.08 -9.20 10.49
C GLY A 52 -3.52 -7.96 9.79
N THR A 53 -3.96 -7.64 8.58
CA THR A 53 -3.35 -6.58 7.76
C THR A 53 -3.52 -5.16 8.29
N GLN A 54 -4.60 -4.85 9.02
CA GLN A 54 -4.81 -3.51 9.59
C GLN A 54 -4.34 -3.38 11.04
N VAL A 55 -4.35 -4.48 11.80
CA VAL A 55 -3.89 -4.47 13.20
C VAL A 55 -2.37 -4.52 13.26
N GLU A 56 -1.72 -5.27 12.36
CA GLU A 56 -0.25 -5.39 12.29
C GLU A 56 0.40 -4.06 11.89
N THR A 57 -0.22 -3.28 11.00
CA THR A 57 0.24 -1.93 10.62
C THR A 57 0.08 -0.92 11.76
N LEU A 58 -1.07 -0.92 12.44
CA LEU A 58 -1.32 0.03 13.53
C LEU A 58 -0.45 -0.27 14.77
N LEU A 59 -0.20 -1.56 15.04
CA LEU A 59 0.74 -1.96 16.08
C LEU A 59 2.16 -1.51 15.71
N SER A 60 2.60 -1.72 14.46
CA SER A 60 3.93 -1.28 14.03
C SER A 60 4.14 0.24 14.12
N GLU A 61 3.13 1.05 13.77
CA GLU A 61 3.23 2.50 13.89
C GLU A 61 3.34 2.94 15.35
N SER A 62 2.57 2.30 16.24
CA SER A 62 2.62 2.63 17.66
C SER A 62 3.98 2.32 18.29
N GLU A 63 4.62 1.24 17.85
CA GLU A 63 5.96 0.86 18.29
C GLU A 63 7.01 1.87 17.80
N LEU A 64 6.92 2.30 16.54
CA LEU A 64 7.83 3.31 15.98
C LEU A 64 7.68 4.68 16.66
N ARG A 65 6.45 5.05 17.07
CA ARG A 65 6.24 6.30 17.85
C ARG A 65 6.76 6.21 19.28
N ALA A 66 6.93 5.00 19.82
CA ALA A 66 7.43 4.76 21.17
C ALA A 66 8.95 4.54 21.22
N ARG A 67 9.59 4.32 20.08
CA ARG A 67 11.02 4.05 19.96
C ARG A 67 11.76 5.26 19.42
N ASP A 68 12.93 5.49 19.97
CA ASP A 68 13.91 6.50 19.58
C ASP A 68 15.25 5.76 19.58
N THR A 69 15.67 5.33 18.40
CA THR A 69 16.72 4.32 18.22
C THR A 69 18.12 4.89 18.42
N ASP A 70 18.35 6.12 17.96
CA ASP A 70 19.62 6.83 18.04
C ASP A 70 19.68 7.86 19.18
N LYS A 71 18.54 8.16 19.81
CA LYS A 71 18.40 8.93 21.06
C LYS A 71 18.68 10.41 20.90
N ASP A 72 18.36 10.97 19.76
CA ASP A 72 18.43 12.42 19.52
C ASP A 72 17.18 13.16 20.04
N GLY A 73 16.10 12.42 20.34
CA GLY A 73 14.83 12.96 20.84
C GLY A 73 13.74 13.12 19.77
N LEU A 74 13.94 12.62 18.56
CA LEU A 74 12.90 12.26 17.60
C LEU A 74 12.59 10.77 17.76
N ASN A 75 11.31 10.40 17.62
CA ASN A 75 10.99 8.97 17.54
C ASN A 75 11.18 8.46 16.10
N ASP A 76 11.43 7.15 15.96
CA ASP A 76 11.69 6.50 14.67
C ASP A 76 10.57 6.78 13.63
N TYR A 77 9.33 6.97 14.10
CA TYR A 77 8.21 7.31 13.23
C TYR A 77 8.35 8.73 12.66
N GLU A 78 8.67 9.73 13.48
CA GLU A 78 8.91 11.10 13.05
C GLU A 78 10.06 11.14 12.03
N GLU A 79 11.16 10.47 12.32
CA GLU A 79 12.31 10.42 11.43
C GLU A 79 11.99 9.75 10.09
N SER A 80 11.41 8.54 10.11
CA SER A 80 11.14 7.78 8.87
C SER A 80 10.00 8.36 8.03
N TYR A 81 8.97 8.93 8.66
CA TYR A 81 7.74 9.33 7.96
C TYR A 81 7.57 10.83 7.80
N ILE A 82 8.05 11.66 8.73
CA ILE A 82 7.85 13.11 8.72
C ILE A 82 9.07 13.83 8.17
N TYR A 83 10.23 13.68 8.83
CA TYR A 83 11.44 14.44 8.51
C TYR A 83 12.33 13.75 7.47
N LYS A 84 12.07 12.46 7.21
CA LYS A 84 12.85 11.62 6.29
C LYS A 84 14.33 11.54 6.70
N THR A 85 14.60 11.55 7.99
CA THR A 85 15.94 11.41 8.58
C THR A 85 16.25 9.94 8.87
N SER A 86 17.45 9.66 9.35
CA SER A 86 17.98 8.33 9.60
C SER A 86 17.80 7.92 11.06
N ILE A 87 16.94 6.93 11.31
CA ILE A 87 16.69 6.32 12.64
C ILE A 87 17.91 5.73 13.38
N TYR A 88 19.08 5.75 12.77
CA TYR A 88 20.32 5.20 13.33
C TYR A 88 21.39 6.26 13.56
N LEU A 89 21.15 7.50 13.14
CA LEU A 89 22.13 8.57 13.14
C LEU A 89 21.49 9.84 13.71
N PRO A 90 21.97 10.34 14.87
CA PRO A 90 21.37 11.52 15.49
C PRO A 90 21.59 12.81 14.69
N ASP A 91 22.37 12.74 13.62
CA ASP A 91 22.72 13.81 12.69
C ASP A 91 22.78 13.14 11.30
N THR A 92 21.73 13.33 10.51
CA THR A 92 21.50 12.61 9.26
C THR A 92 22.43 13.07 8.14
N ASP A 93 22.78 14.35 8.11
CA ASP A 93 23.65 14.92 7.08
C ASP A 93 25.11 15.10 7.53
N SER A 94 25.39 14.78 8.79
CA SER A 94 26.72 14.75 9.42
C SER A 94 27.42 16.12 9.44
N ASP A 95 26.67 17.20 9.61
CA ASP A 95 27.19 18.56 9.68
C ASP A 95 27.56 19.04 11.10
N GLY A 96 27.23 18.24 12.12
CA GLY A 96 27.45 18.50 13.54
C GLY A 96 26.28 19.14 14.29
N ALA A 97 25.13 19.36 13.66
CA ALA A 97 23.84 19.65 14.27
C ALA A 97 22.98 18.38 14.26
N GLY A 98 22.32 18.07 15.37
CA GLY A 98 21.45 16.90 15.41
C GLY A 98 20.10 17.16 14.76
N ASP A 99 19.47 16.11 14.25
CA ASP A 99 18.21 16.19 13.52
C ASP A 99 17.13 16.85 14.39
N LYS A 100 17.06 16.48 15.68
CA LYS A 100 16.15 17.12 16.64
C LYS A 100 16.40 18.62 16.82
N GLU A 101 17.65 19.04 16.92
CA GLU A 101 18.03 20.44 17.08
C GLU A 101 17.62 21.26 15.86
N GLU A 102 17.85 20.72 14.67
CA GLU A 102 17.50 21.37 13.41
C GLU A 102 16.00 21.49 13.22
N VAL A 103 15.25 20.42 13.49
CA VAL A 103 13.78 20.43 13.51
C VAL A 103 13.26 21.48 14.50
N SER A 104 13.86 21.57 15.69
CA SER A 104 13.47 22.56 16.71
C SER A 104 13.78 24.01 16.30
N ALA A 105 14.79 24.19 15.45
CA ALA A 105 15.15 25.48 14.85
C ALA A 105 14.36 25.81 13.57
N GLY A 106 13.53 24.89 13.07
CA GLY A 106 12.82 25.02 11.80
C GLY A 106 13.75 24.95 10.57
N GLN A 107 14.89 24.29 10.73
CA GLN A 107 15.82 23.95 9.66
C GLN A 107 15.45 22.58 9.07
N ASP A 108 16.03 22.24 7.92
CA ASP A 108 15.86 20.93 7.30
C ASP A 108 16.95 19.99 7.84
N PRO A 109 16.61 18.94 8.60
CA PRO A 109 17.59 18.02 9.21
C PRO A 109 18.30 17.09 8.21
N ARG A 110 18.03 17.27 6.91
CA ARG A 110 18.74 16.59 5.82
C ARG A 110 19.68 17.54 5.09
N CYS A 111 19.76 18.79 5.55
CA CYS A 111 20.48 19.86 4.90
C CYS A 111 21.67 20.34 5.71
N ALA A 112 22.85 19.91 5.27
CA ALA A 112 24.08 20.28 5.95
C ALA A 112 24.21 21.80 6.08
N LYS A 113 24.58 22.26 7.26
CA LYS A 113 24.72 23.66 7.63
C LYS A 113 25.63 24.41 6.68
N GLY A 114 25.04 25.42 6.06
CA GLY A 114 25.72 26.28 5.09
C GLY A 114 25.52 25.84 3.64
N GLU A 115 24.87 24.71 3.40
CA GLU A 115 24.35 24.33 2.08
C GLU A 115 22.97 24.96 1.84
N ASP A 116 22.67 25.23 0.58
CA ASP A 116 21.36 25.77 0.17
C ASP A 116 20.45 24.63 -0.30
N CYS A 117 19.86 23.91 0.65
CA CYS A 117 18.88 22.86 0.34
C CYS A 117 17.46 23.41 0.19
N LYS A 118 17.29 24.75 0.21
CA LYS A 118 16.05 25.37 -0.22
C LYS A 118 15.96 25.21 -1.72
N LEU A 119 15.20 24.21 -2.13
CA LEU A 119 14.60 24.20 -3.46
C LEU A 119 13.74 25.47 -3.59
N VAL A 120 14.38 26.49 -4.17
CA VAL A 120 13.86 27.67 -4.85
C VAL A 120 12.45 28.07 -4.42
N ASN A 121 12.38 29.09 -3.55
CA ASN A 121 11.18 29.92 -3.47
C ASN A 121 10.94 30.51 -4.88
N LEU A 122 9.72 30.33 -5.41
CA LEU A 122 9.27 30.68 -6.75
C LEU A 122 9.43 32.17 -7.15
N GLU A 123 10.03 33.00 -6.29
CA GLU A 123 10.22 34.44 -6.49
C GLU A 123 11.53 34.80 -7.22
N VAL A 124 12.42 33.86 -7.53
CA VAL A 124 13.74 34.14 -8.17
C VAL A 124 13.78 33.85 -9.69
N LEU A 125 12.67 33.44 -10.33
CA LEU A 125 12.66 33.13 -11.76
C LEU A 125 12.66 34.35 -12.72
N GLN A 126 12.73 35.59 -12.24
CA GLN A 126 12.70 36.77 -13.11
C GLN A 126 14.06 37.42 -13.42
N GLN A 127 15.19 36.84 -13.02
CA GLN A 127 16.48 37.41 -13.39
C GLN A 127 17.51 36.36 -13.84
N GLU A 128 17.20 35.78 -14.99
CA GLU A 128 18.11 35.64 -16.15
C GLU A 128 19.62 35.67 -15.82
N LYS A 129 20.23 34.50 -15.58
CA LYS A 129 21.56 34.22 -16.13
C LYS A 129 21.87 32.72 -16.19
N SER A 130 21.52 32.13 -17.34
CA SER A 130 22.22 31.00 -17.98
C SER A 130 22.80 29.93 -17.04
N LEU A 131 21.99 28.94 -16.66
CA LEU A 131 22.53 27.59 -16.47
C LEU A 131 21.76 26.66 -17.40
N SER A 132 22.48 26.16 -18.40
CA SER A 132 21.92 25.33 -19.46
C SER A 132 21.48 23.99 -18.86
N ILE A 133 20.17 23.81 -18.68
CA ILE A 133 19.57 22.55 -18.20
C ILE A 133 19.80 21.40 -19.21
N MET A 134 20.22 21.73 -20.44
CA MET A 134 20.54 20.77 -21.50
C MET A 134 21.79 19.91 -21.23
N ASP A 135 22.65 20.29 -20.27
CA ASP A 135 23.87 19.50 -19.95
C ASP A 135 23.66 18.45 -18.84
N ALA A 136 22.49 18.41 -18.18
CA ALA A 136 22.27 17.56 -17.00
C ALA A 136 21.24 16.42 -17.18
N LEU A 137 20.66 16.25 -18.38
CA LEU A 137 19.69 15.18 -18.62
C LEU A 137 20.32 14.07 -19.47
N SER A 138 20.62 12.95 -18.80
CA SER A 138 20.83 11.65 -19.44
C SER A 138 19.64 11.34 -20.38
N PRO A 139 19.86 10.80 -21.60
CA PRO A 139 18.85 10.75 -22.64
C PRO A 139 17.67 9.77 -22.41
N GLU A 140 17.53 9.13 -21.25
CA GLU A 140 16.53 8.06 -21.08
C GLU A 140 15.18 8.46 -20.44
N ALA A 141 14.97 9.71 -20.00
CA ALA A 141 13.70 10.10 -19.36
C ALA A 141 12.71 10.76 -20.34
N GLN A 142 12.29 10.03 -21.38
CA GLN A 142 11.07 10.36 -22.13
C GLN A 142 9.99 9.35 -21.76
N VAL A 143 9.14 9.69 -20.80
CA VAL A 143 7.91 8.95 -20.53
C VAL A 143 6.72 9.88 -20.76
N ALA A 144 5.98 9.57 -21.82
CA ALA A 144 4.60 9.90 -22.08
C ALA A 144 4.18 11.38 -21.94
N GLY A 145 4.57 12.21 -22.92
CA GLY A 145 3.67 13.15 -23.61
C GLY A 145 2.89 14.21 -22.81
N VAL A 146 3.13 14.37 -21.51
CA VAL A 146 2.43 15.37 -20.67
C VAL A 146 3.42 16.50 -20.36
N ASP A 147 3.16 17.65 -20.97
CA ASP A 147 3.90 18.87 -20.75
C ASP A 147 3.50 19.49 -19.40
N LEU A 148 4.23 19.13 -18.33
CA LEU A 148 4.05 19.66 -16.97
C LEU A 148 4.25 21.18 -16.87
N SER A 149 4.78 21.84 -17.90
CA SER A 149 4.93 23.30 -17.92
C SER A 149 3.63 24.06 -18.16
N SER A 150 2.55 23.35 -18.52
CA SER A 150 1.27 23.93 -18.93
C SER A 150 0.18 23.97 -17.84
N ILE A 151 0.46 23.51 -16.61
CA ILE A 151 -0.51 23.53 -15.50
C ILE A 151 -0.19 24.72 -14.58
N PRO A 152 -0.99 25.81 -14.62
CA PRO A 152 -0.81 26.93 -13.71
C PRO A 152 -1.01 26.47 -12.26
N PRO A 153 -0.17 26.91 -11.31
CA PRO A 153 -0.32 26.57 -9.88
C PRO A 153 -1.69 26.99 -9.28
N GLU A 154 -2.37 27.95 -9.91
CA GLU A 154 -3.75 28.31 -9.58
C GLU A 154 -4.74 27.15 -9.76
N GLN A 155 -4.51 26.24 -10.71
CA GLN A 155 -5.38 25.08 -10.92
C GLN A 155 -5.21 24.03 -9.82
N PHE A 156 -4.01 23.92 -9.23
CA PHE A 156 -3.73 23.01 -8.12
C PHE A 156 -4.36 23.50 -6.81
N GLU A 157 -4.36 24.81 -6.56
CA GLU A 157 -5.09 25.41 -5.43
C GLU A 157 -6.60 25.18 -5.50
N LEU A 158 -7.19 25.26 -6.70
CA LEU A 158 -8.62 24.98 -6.90
C LEU A 158 -8.97 23.51 -6.60
N ILE A 159 -8.04 22.59 -6.92
CA ILE A 159 -8.14 21.16 -6.61
C ILE A 159 -7.94 20.89 -5.10
N LEU A 160 -7.20 21.70 -4.36
CA LEU A 160 -7.10 21.52 -2.90
C LEU A 160 -8.24 22.20 -2.13
N LYS A 161 -8.85 23.24 -2.69
CA LYS A 161 -9.98 23.98 -2.10
C LYS A 161 -11.35 23.35 -2.38
N GLY A 162 -11.41 22.22 -3.09
CA GLY A 162 -12.68 21.54 -3.39
C GLY A 162 -13.50 22.21 -4.51
N GLN A 163 -12.88 23.07 -5.33
CA GLN A 163 -13.55 23.87 -6.36
C GLN A 163 -13.22 23.42 -7.79
N ALA A 164 -12.49 22.32 -7.95
CA ALA A 164 -12.13 21.78 -9.27
C ALA A 164 -13.33 21.13 -9.99
N SER A 165 -13.38 21.29 -11.32
CA SER A 165 -14.33 20.59 -12.18
C SER A 165 -13.92 19.13 -12.40
N ALA A 166 -14.86 18.29 -12.83
CA ALA A 166 -14.59 16.88 -13.08
C ALA A 166 -13.49 16.65 -14.14
N GLU A 167 -13.39 17.51 -15.15
CA GLU A 167 -12.32 17.45 -16.17
C GLU A 167 -10.94 17.76 -15.56
N GLN A 168 -10.87 18.75 -14.67
CA GLN A 168 -9.64 19.11 -13.97
C GLN A 168 -9.19 17.98 -13.03
N ILE A 169 -10.14 17.31 -12.37
CA ILE A 169 -9.86 16.14 -11.53
C ILE A 169 -9.34 14.98 -12.37
N ARG A 170 -9.94 14.69 -13.54
CA ARG A 170 -9.46 13.64 -14.45
C ARG A 170 -8.02 13.89 -14.89
N GLY A 171 -7.71 15.11 -15.32
CA GLY A 171 -6.34 15.49 -15.71
C GLY A 171 -5.35 15.32 -14.56
N PHE A 172 -5.75 15.68 -13.34
CA PHE A 172 -4.94 15.47 -12.15
C PHE A 172 -4.69 13.99 -11.83
N LEU A 173 -5.70 13.13 -12.00
CA LEU A 173 -5.56 11.69 -11.76
C LEU A 173 -4.59 11.05 -12.75
N ILE A 174 -4.70 11.39 -14.04
CA ILE A 174 -3.80 10.87 -15.08
C ILE A 174 -2.35 11.28 -14.81
N LEU A 175 -2.14 12.54 -14.41
CA LEU A 175 -0.82 13.06 -14.05
C LEU A 175 -0.17 12.29 -12.88
N ASN A 176 -0.96 11.84 -11.92
CA ASN A 176 -0.49 11.04 -10.77
C ASN A 176 -0.35 9.54 -11.09
N GLY A 177 -0.37 9.18 -12.38
CA GLY A 177 -0.08 7.84 -12.86
C GLY A 177 -1.30 6.92 -12.95
N LEU A 178 -2.53 7.46 -12.91
CA LEU A 178 -3.71 6.67 -13.30
C LEU A 178 -3.77 6.55 -14.82
N GLU A 179 -4.02 5.34 -15.31
CA GLU A 179 -4.15 5.08 -16.73
C GLU A 179 -5.37 5.83 -17.31
N GLU A 180 -5.18 6.51 -18.44
CA GLU A 180 -6.22 7.30 -19.13
C GLU A 180 -7.48 6.47 -19.41
N SER A 181 -7.31 5.18 -19.77
CA SER A 181 -8.42 4.25 -20.01
C SER A 181 -9.29 4.00 -18.77
N VAL A 182 -8.68 4.01 -17.58
CA VAL A 182 -9.37 3.83 -16.31
C VAL A 182 -10.10 5.12 -15.95
N VAL A 183 -9.47 6.26 -16.14
CA VAL A 183 -10.07 7.57 -15.86
C VAL A 183 -11.27 7.83 -16.79
N ASP A 184 -11.18 7.49 -18.06
CA ASP A 184 -12.28 7.61 -19.03
C ASP A 184 -13.45 6.67 -18.75
N SER A 185 -13.18 5.52 -18.13
CA SER A 185 -14.22 4.58 -17.71
C SER A 185 -15.04 5.06 -16.49
N MET A 186 -14.55 6.07 -15.77
CA MET A 186 -15.26 6.63 -14.61
C MET A 186 -16.32 7.62 -15.09
N ASP A 187 -17.52 7.53 -14.53
CA ASP A 187 -18.53 8.56 -14.71
C ASP A 187 -18.21 9.82 -13.87
N GLU A 188 -18.89 10.94 -14.17
CA GLU A 188 -18.64 12.22 -13.53
C GLU A 188 -18.91 12.19 -12.01
N GLU A 189 -19.83 11.34 -11.56
CA GLU A 189 -20.16 11.17 -10.14
C GLU A 189 -19.05 10.42 -9.39
N ALA A 190 -18.52 9.34 -9.99
CA ALA A 190 -17.43 8.54 -9.45
C ALA A 190 -16.13 9.36 -9.34
N VAL A 191 -15.84 10.20 -10.33
CA VAL A 191 -14.67 11.12 -10.30
C VAL A 191 -14.79 12.10 -9.13
N ASN A 192 -15.97 12.71 -8.95
CA ASN A 192 -16.22 13.65 -7.86
C ASN A 192 -16.24 12.97 -6.48
N LEU A 193 -16.74 11.74 -6.38
CA LEU A 193 -16.74 10.95 -5.14
C LEU A 193 -15.33 10.56 -4.71
N LEU A 194 -14.50 10.08 -5.65
CA LEU A 194 -13.10 9.76 -5.39
C LEU A 194 -12.36 10.98 -4.86
N TYR A 195 -12.54 12.12 -5.52
CA TYR A 195 -11.94 13.38 -5.14
C TYR A 195 -12.38 13.86 -3.75
N ARG A 196 -13.67 13.84 -3.44
CA ARG A 196 -14.18 14.18 -2.09
C ARG A 196 -13.67 13.23 -1.01
N SER A 197 -13.55 11.94 -1.31
CA SER A 197 -12.97 10.94 -0.40
C SER A 197 -11.51 11.26 -0.08
N VAL A 198 -10.72 11.69 -1.07
CA VAL A 198 -9.33 12.10 -0.86
C VAL A 198 -9.25 13.36 0.01
N LEU A 199 -10.07 14.38 -0.27
CA LEU A 199 -10.10 15.61 0.54
C LEU A 199 -10.55 15.35 1.99
N ASP A 200 -11.53 14.48 2.21
CA ASP A 200 -11.98 14.11 3.55
C ASP A 200 -10.88 13.40 4.35
N LYS A 201 -10.10 12.52 3.72
CA LYS A 201 -8.94 11.88 4.36
C LYS A 201 -7.84 12.87 4.70
N ILE A 202 -7.54 13.82 3.82
CA ILE A 202 -6.54 14.87 4.08
C ILE A 202 -6.97 15.75 5.27
N ASN A 203 -8.25 16.12 5.34
CA ASN A 203 -8.76 16.98 6.42
C ASN A 203 -8.99 16.27 7.75
N LYS A 204 -9.27 14.95 7.74
CA LYS A 204 -9.37 14.12 8.96
C LYS A 204 -8.03 13.63 9.49
N GLY A 205 -6.95 13.80 8.72
CA GLY A 205 -5.58 13.51 9.13
C GLY A 205 -4.87 14.65 9.87
N LYS A 206 -5.58 15.74 10.22
CA LYS A 206 -5.11 16.80 11.12
C LYS A 206 -5.62 16.61 12.54
#